data_AF-Q53IQ3-F1
#
_entry.id   AF-Q53IQ3-F1
#
_cell.length_a   1.000
_cell.length_b   1.000
_cell.length_c   1.000
_cell.angle_alpha   90.00
_cell.angle_beta   90.00
_cell.angle_gamma   90.00
#
_symmetry.space_group_name_H-M   'P 1'
#
loop_
_entity.id
_entity.type
_entity.pdbx_description
1 polymer ?
#
loop_
_entity_poly.entity_id
_entity_poly.type
_entity_poly.pdbx_seq_one_letter_code
_entity_poly.pdbx_strand_id
1 'polypeptide(L)'
;EGLPVLAPVTKDTATSLYTIPFHDGANLVLDVAGPLVWSTCDGGQPPAEIPCSSPTCLLANAYPAPGCPAPSCGSDRHDKPCTAYPYNPVTGACAAGSLFHTKFVANTTDGNKPVSKVNVGVVAACAPSKLLASLPRGSTGVAGLADSGLALPAQVASAQKVANRFLLCLPTGGLGVAIFGGGPLPWPQFTQSMDYTPLVAKGGSPAHYISLKSIKVENTRVPVSERALATGGVMLSTRLPYVLLRRDVYRPFVDAFTKALAAQPANGAPVARAVKPVAPFELCYDTKSLGNNLGGYWVPNVGLAVDGGSDWAMTGKNSMVDVKPGTACVAFVEMKGVEAGDGRAPAVILGGAQMEDFVLDFDMEKKRLGFSRLPQFTGCSSFNFARST
;
A
#
# COMPACT_ATOMS: atom_id res chain seq x y z
N GLU A 1 16.12 -23.64 -7.84
CA GLU A 1 15.25 -22.45 -7.92
C GLU A 1 15.76 -21.40 -6.95
N GLY A 2 15.56 -20.11 -7.22
CA GLY A 2 15.95 -19.05 -6.28
C GLY A 2 15.04 -19.02 -5.05
N LEU A 3 15.54 -18.54 -3.92
CA LEU A 3 14.72 -18.31 -2.73
C LEU A 3 14.10 -16.90 -2.80
N PRO A 4 12.85 -16.71 -2.32
CA PRO A 4 12.25 -15.39 -2.14
C PRO A 4 13.10 -14.51 -1.21
N VAL A 5 12.96 -13.19 -1.38
CA VAL A 5 13.70 -12.17 -0.64
C VAL A 5 12.82 -11.54 0.43
N LEU A 6 13.26 -11.59 1.68
CA LEU A 6 12.61 -11.08 2.88
C LEU A 6 13.25 -9.77 3.34
N ALA A 7 12.40 -8.78 3.63
CA ALA A 7 12.77 -7.57 4.34
C ALA A 7 11.78 -7.26 5.48
N PRO A 8 12.26 -6.76 6.63
CA PRO A 8 11.38 -6.26 7.67
C PRO A 8 10.73 -4.94 7.23
N VAL A 9 9.46 -4.77 7.59
CA VAL A 9 8.70 -3.54 7.33
C VAL A 9 8.55 -2.77 8.62
N THR A 10 8.85 -1.47 8.61
CA THR A 10 8.66 -0.59 9.78
C THR A 10 7.61 0.46 9.44
N LYS A 11 6.65 0.68 10.35
CA LYS A 11 5.73 1.82 10.28
C LYS A 11 6.38 3.01 10.98
N ASP A 12 6.60 4.10 10.25
CA ASP A 12 7.11 5.34 10.81
C ASP A 12 6.02 6.07 11.59
N THR A 13 6.30 6.43 12.84
CA THR A 13 5.30 7.02 13.74
C THR A 13 4.95 8.47 13.38
N ALA A 14 5.84 9.20 12.74
CA ALA A 14 5.63 10.61 12.39
C ALA A 14 4.79 10.77 11.11
N THR A 15 5.00 9.90 10.13
CA THR A 15 4.37 10.00 8.80
C THR A 15 3.31 8.92 8.55
N SER A 16 3.26 7.87 9.37
CA SER A 16 2.44 6.66 9.15
C SER A 16 2.78 5.89 7.86
N LEU A 17 3.91 6.19 7.22
CA LEU A 17 4.39 5.47 6.04
C LEU A 17 5.14 4.20 6.45
N TYR A 18 5.25 3.26 5.53
CA TYR A 18 5.94 1.99 5.75
C TYR A 18 7.26 1.97 4.99
N THR A 19 8.33 1.51 5.63
CA THR A 19 9.66 1.44 5.03
C THR A 19 10.28 0.06 5.12
N ILE A 20 11.13 -0.27 4.16
CA ILE A 20 12.05 -1.41 4.22
C ILE A 20 13.50 -0.93 4.19
N PRO A 21 14.43 -1.64 4.87
CA PRO A 21 15.86 -1.42 4.69
C PRO A 21 16.27 -1.66 3.24
N PHE A 22 17.21 -0.86 2.72
CA PHE A 22 17.67 -0.96 1.35
C PHE A 22 19.14 -1.33 1.24
N HIS A 23 20.06 -0.41 1.58
CA HIS A 23 21.49 -0.66 1.73
C HIS A 23 22.12 0.45 2.59
N ASP A 24 23.28 0.19 3.19
CA ASP A 24 24.11 1.19 3.89
C ASP A 24 23.35 2.05 4.92
N GLY A 25 22.37 1.45 5.61
CA GLY A 25 21.54 2.12 6.61
C GLY A 25 20.39 2.98 6.05
N ALA A 26 20.29 3.09 4.71
CA ALA A 26 19.18 3.76 4.03
C ALA A 26 17.93 2.89 3.98
N ASN A 27 16.77 3.55 4.07
CA ASN A 27 15.45 2.93 3.94
C ASN A 27 14.71 3.45 2.69
N LEU A 28 13.81 2.64 2.14
CA LEU A 28 12.88 3.06 1.09
C LEU A 28 11.44 2.95 1.58
N VAL A 29 10.62 3.94 1.24
CA VAL A 29 9.17 3.92 1.49
C VAL A 29 8.49 2.95 0.53
N LEU A 30 7.59 2.11 1.03
CA LEU A 30 6.79 1.21 0.21
C LEU A 30 5.65 1.99 -0.45
N ASP A 31 5.60 2.01 -1.79
CA ASP A 31 4.48 2.55 -2.55
C ASP A 31 3.88 1.45 -3.45
N VAL A 32 2.78 0.83 -3.01
CA VAL A 32 2.10 -0.23 -3.78
C VAL A 32 1.44 0.25 -5.07
N ALA A 33 1.39 1.57 -5.31
CA ALA A 33 0.94 2.17 -6.56
C ALA A 33 2.09 2.86 -7.32
N GLY A 34 3.33 2.75 -6.83
CA GLY A 34 4.53 3.34 -7.43
C GLY A 34 5.15 2.41 -8.48
N PRO A 35 5.40 2.88 -9.72
CA PRO A 35 5.96 2.05 -10.79
C PRO A 35 7.48 1.91 -10.78
N LEU A 36 8.19 2.70 -9.97
CA LEU A 36 9.65 2.79 -9.98
C LEU A 36 10.24 2.60 -8.58
N VAL A 37 11.43 2.00 -8.54
CA VAL A 37 12.37 2.19 -7.43
C VAL A 37 13.16 3.47 -7.68
N TRP A 38 13.24 4.35 -6.68
CA TRP A 38 14.08 5.54 -6.75
C TRP A 38 14.72 5.85 -5.41
N SER A 39 15.91 6.44 -5.46
CA SER A 39 16.67 6.85 -4.28
C SER A 39 17.53 8.08 -4.60
N THR A 40 17.96 8.83 -3.59
CA THR A 40 19.14 9.69 -3.75
C THR A 40 20.34 8.84 -4.16
N CYS A 41 21.19 9.42 -5.01
CA CYS A 41 22.45 8.84 -5.41
C CYS A 41 23.60 9.82 -5.08
N ASP A 42 24.77 9.27 -4.78
CA ASP A 42 25.99 10.04 -4.60
C ASP A 42 26.48 10.57 -5.96
N GLY A 43 27.12 11.74 -5.97
CA GLY A 43 27.63 12.36 -7.20
C GLY A 43 28.68 11.52 -7.96
N GLY A 44 29.21 10.46 -7.34
CA GLY A 44 30.12 9.51 -7.97
C GLY A 44 29.46 8.25 -8.54
N GLN A 45 28.14 8.05 -8.40
CA GLN A 45 27.44 6.90 -8.97
C GLN A 45 27.20 7.15 -10.47
N PRO A 46 27.81 6.36 -11.37
CA PRO A 46 27.63 6.55 -12.80
C PRO A 46 26.18 6.22 -13.19
N PRO A 47 25.57 7.00 -14.09
CA PRO A 47 24.30 6.61 -14.68
C PRO A 47 24.48 5.29 -15.44
N ALA A 48 23.44 4.46 -15.45
CA ALA A 48 23.42 3.26 -16.26
C ALA A 48 23.46 3.64 -17.75
N GLU A 49 24.21 2.89 -18.55
CA GLU A 49 24.29 3.06 -20.01
C GLU A 49 23.02 2.55 -20.70
N ILE A 50 21.88 3.20 -20.39
CA ILE A 50 20.56 2.86 -20.90
C ILE A 50 20.13 3.95 -21.87
N PRO A 51 20.09 3.70 -23.19
CA PRO A 51 19.61 4.67 -24.15
C PRO A 51 18.09 4.86 -24.04
N CYS A 52 17.60 6.02 -24.49
CA CYS A 52 16.18 6.37 -24.55
C CYS A 52 15.32 5.33 -25.28
N SER A 53 15.86 4.70 -26.33
CA SER A 53 15.18 3.67 -27.14
C SER A 53 15.14 2.30 -26.47
N SER A 54 15.88 2.09 -25.38
CA SER A 54 15.92 0.80 -24.69
C SER A 54 14.55 0.43 -24.12
N PRO A 55 14.15 -0.86 -24.19
CA PRO A 55 12.96 -1.36 -23.49
C PRO A 55 12.92 -0.96 -22.00
N THR A 56 14.08 -0.90 -21.33
CA THR A 56 14.18 -0.46 -19.93
C THR A 56 13.75 0.99 -19.76
N CYS A 57 14.13 1.88 -20.69
CA CYS A 57 13.73 3.29 -20.61
C CYS A 57 12.25 3.49 -20.92
N LEU A 58 11.70 2.70 -21.84
CA LEU A 58 10.27 2.67 -22.13
C LEU A 58 9.47 2.24 -20.89
N LEU A 59 9.92 1.20 -20.18
CA LEU A 59 9.32 0.77 -18.91
C LEU A 59 9.42 1.85 -17.81
N ALA A 60 10.57 2.53 -17.72
CA ALA A 60 10.78 3.60 -16.74
C ALA A 60 9.80 4.77 -16.89
N ASN A 61 9.25 4.93 -18.08
CA ASN A 61 8.40 6.04 -18.49
C ASN A 61 6.99 5.61 -18.91
N ALA A 62 6.64 4.33 -18.74
CA ALA A 62 5.36 3.76 -19.16
C ALA A 62 4.15 4.35 -18.39
N TYR A 63 4.40 4.86 -17.18
CA TYR A 63 3.39 5.46 -16.31
C TYR A 63 3.85 6.84 -15.85
N PRO A 64 3.66 7.89 -16.69
CA PRO A 64 4.13 9.24 -16.38
C PRO A 64 3.52 9.80 -15.10
N ALA A 65 4.36 10.42 -14.27
CA ALA A 65 3.91 11.07 -13.05
C ALA A 65 3.07 12.33 -13.37
N PRO A 66 1.93 12.55 -12.70
CA PRO A 66 1.14 13.77 -12.89
C PRO A 66 1.95 15.04 -12.62
N GLY A 67 1.83 16.04 -13.51
CA GLY A 67 2.53 17.32 -13.37
C GLY A 67 4.02 17.29 -13.71
N CYS A 68 4.56 16.14 -14.13
CA CYS A 68 5.93 16.05 -14.65
C CYS A 68 6.00 16.27 -16.16
N PRO A 69 7.14 16.75 -16.68
CA PRO A 69 7.39 16.76 -18.11
C PRO A 69 7.21 15.36 -18.69
N ALA A 70 6.65 15.30 -19.91
CA ALA A 70 6.65 14.06 -20.65
C ALA A 70 8.11 13.60 -20.89
N PRO A 71 8.37 12.29 -20.92
CA PRO A 71 9.67 11.75 -21.26
C PRO A 71 10.18 12.35 -22.58
N SER A 72 11.30 13.07 -22.54
CA SER A 72 11.86 13.72 -23.73
C SER A 72 12.72 12.74 -24.55
N CYS A 73 12.17 11.58 -24.87
CA CYS A 73 12.75 10.64 -25.83
C CYS A 73 11.99 10.78 -27.16
N GLY A 74 12.19 11.91 -27.85
CA GLY A 74 11.64 12.15 -29.19
C GLY A 74 12.25 11.22 -30.24
N SER A 75 11.56 11.06 -31.38
CA SER A 75 11.90 10.14 -32.48
C SER A 75 13.32 10.31 -33.06
N ASP A 76 13.92 11.49 -32.93
CA ASP A 76 15.13 11.84 -33.68
C ASP A 76 16.43 11.69 -32.85
N ARG A 77 16.37 11.14 -31.63
CA ARG A 77 17.51 11.11 -30.70
C ARG A 77 17.61 9.80 -29.89
N HIS A 78 17.83 8.69 -30.58
CA HIS A 78 17.89 7.35 -29.99
C HIS A 78 19.07 7.13 -29.01
N ASP A 79 20.18 7.84 -29.18
CA ASP A 79 21.42 7.64 -28.39
C ASP A 79 21.50 8.45 -27.09
N LYS A 80 20.45 9.21 -26.74
CA LYS A 80 20.45 9.96 -25.48
C LYS A 80 20.31 9.03 -24.27
N PRO A 81 21.01 9.30 -23.16
CA PRO A 81 20.79 8.59 -21.91
C PRO A 81 19.34 8.70 -21.44
N CYS A 82 18.82 7.61 -20.87
CA CYS A 82 17.48 7.54 -20.34
C CYS A 82 17.28 8.51 -19.17
N THR A 83 16.22 9.30 -19.23
CA THR A 83 15.72 10.10 -18.10
C THR A 83 14.38 9.54 -17.65
N ALA A 84 14.27 9.22 -16.37
CA ALA A 84 13.04 8.84 -15.71
C ALA A 84 12.55 9.99 -14.81
N TYR A 85 11.32 9.89 -14.33
CA TYR A 85 10.69 10.91 -13.48
C TYR A 85 10.21 10.29 -12.16
N PRO A 86 11.10 10.11 -11.16
CA PRO A 86 10.71 9.73 -9.82
C PRO A 86 9.63 10.67 -9.26
N TYR A 87 8.65 10.08 -8.59
CA TYR A 87 7.50 10.76 -8.00
C TYR A 87 7.46 10.50 -6.50
N ASN A 88 7.32 11.58 -5.72
CA ASN A 88 7.08 11.49 -4.29
C ASN A 88 5.57 11.30 -4.07
N PRO A 89 5.15 10.13 -3.53
CA PRO A 89 3.73 9.79 -3.42
C PRO A 89 2.96 10.57 -2.35
N VAL A 90 3.66 11.30 -1.48
CA VAL A 90 3.09 12.08 -0.38
C VAL A 90 2.86 13.52 -0.82
N THR A 91 3.86 14.14 -1.45
CA THR A 91 3.82 15.55 -1.84
C THR A 91 3.29 15.77 -3.26
N GLY A 92 3.30 14.73 -4.09
CA GLY A 92 3.02 14.84 -5.52
C GLY A 92 4.14 15.47 -6.34
N ALA A 93 5.27 15.81 -5.71
CA ALA A 93 6.41 16.37 -6.40
C ALA A 93 7.12 15.31 -7.24
N CYS A 94 7.69 15.71 -8.37
CA CYS A 94 8.48 14.84 -9.23
C CYS A 94 9.66 15.62 -9.82
N ALA A 95 10.68 14.90 -10.28
CA ALA A 95 11.88 15.49 -10.85
C ALA A 95 12.51 14.55 -11.87
N ALA A 96 13.29 15.09 -12.80
CA ALA A 96 14.09 14.27 -13.71
C ALA A 96 15.22 13.55 -12.93
N GLY A 97 15.47 12.30 -13.30
CA GLY A 97 16.51 11.46 -12.72
C GLY A 97 17.04 10.43 -13.71
N SER A 98 18.36 10.27 -13.79
CA SER A 98 18.96 9.20 -14.58
C SER A 98 18.74 7.85 -13.92
N LEU A 99 18.59 6.81 -14.73
CA LEU A 99 18.63 5.44 -14.21
C LEU A 99 20.06 5.08 -13.80
N PHE A 100 20.21 4.33 -12.72
CA PHE A 100 21.50 3.83 -12.25
C PHE A 100 21.34 2.43 -11.64
N HIS A 101 22.43 1.68 -11.65
CA HIS A 101 22.49 0.37 -11.01
C HIS A 101 22.76 0.52 -9.52
N THR A 102 21.98 -0.18 -8.71
CA THR A 102 22.14 -0.22 -7.26
C THR A 102 21.81 -1.61 -6.72
N LYS A 103 21.86 -1.77 -5.40
CA LYS A 103 21.66 -3.06 -4.72
C LYS A 103 20.57 -2.94 -3.67
N PHE A 104 19.67 -3.90 -3.64
CA PHE A 104 18.80 -4.17 -2.52
C PHE A 104 19.43 -5.27 -1.66
N VAL A 105 19.86 -4.91 -0.45
CA VAL A 105 20.53 -5.80 0.50
C VAL A 105 19.50 -6.30 1.51
N ALA A 106 19.26 -7.60 1.50
CA ALA A 106 18.20 -8.23 2.29
C ALA A 106 18.59 -9.66 2.70
N ASN A 107 17.61 -10.43 3.15
CA ASN A 107 17.77 -11.85 3.42
C ASN A 107 16.92 -12.68 2.46
N THR A 108 17.36 -13.88 2.07
CA THR A 108 16.46 -14.89 1.50
C THR A 108 15.60 -15.50 2.60
N THR A 109 14.49 -16.14 2.23
CA THR A 109 13.58 -16.82 3.16
C THR A 109 13.09 -18.15 2.60
N ASP A 110 12.81 -19.10 3.48
CA ASP A 110 12.10 -20.35 3.18
C ASP A 110 10.57 -20.22 3.32
N GLY A 111 10.10 -19.00 3.63
CA GLY A 111 8.70 -18.68 3.92
C GLY A 111 8.45 -18.42 5.40
N ASN A 112 9.26 -18.96 6.31
CA ASN A 112 9.04 -18.81 7.76
C ASN A 112 10.15 -18.04 8.47
N LYS A 113 11.39 -18.07 7.95
CA LYS A 113 12.54 -17.41 8.59
C LYS A 113 13.59 -16.93 7.58
N PRO A 114 14.46 -15.98 7.96
CA PRO A 114 15.62 -15.62 7.16
C PRO A 114 16.61 -16.79 7.01
N VAL A 115 17.08 -17.03 5.79
CA VAL A 115 18.05 -18.10 5.46
C VAL A 115 19.46 -17.53 5.28
N SER A 116 19.69 -16.74 4.23
CA SER A 116 21.02 -16.19 3.91
C SER A 116 20.94 -14.72 3.52
N LYS A 117 22.06 -13.97 3.65
CA LYS A 117 22.12 -12.59 3.17
C LYS A 117 22.18 -12.60 1.63
N VAL A 118 21.46 -11.68 0.98
CA VAL A 118 21.45 -11.54 -0.48
C VAL A 118 21.59 -10.08 -0.89
N ASN A 119 22.30 -9.85 -1.99
CA ASN A 119 22.42 -8.55 -2.65
C ASN A 119 21.75 -8.66 -4.02
N VAL A 120 20.56 -8.09 -4.16
CA VAL A 120 19.80 -8.12 -5.41
C VAL A 120 20.15 -6.88 -6.23
N GLY A 121 20.66 -7.07 -7.44
CA GLY A 121 20.90 -5.96 -8.37
C GLY A 121 19.58 -5.40 -8.88
N VAL A 122 19.40 -4.08 -8.76
CA VAL A 122 18.20 -3.37 -9.22
C VAL A 122 18.60 -2.09 -9.97
N VAL A 123 17.76 -1.67 -10.90
CA VAL A 123 17.81 -0.36 -11.57
C VAL A 123 16.89 0.58 -10.81
N ALA A 124 17.43 1.70 -10.36
CA ALA A 124 16.67 2.76 -9.69
C ALA A 124 16.82 4.08 -10.44
N ALA A 125 15.86 4.99 -10.28
CA ALA A 125 16.02 6.37 -10.72
C ALA A 125 16.73 7.19 -9.64
N CYS A 126 17.76 7.95 -10.00
CA CYS A 126 18.42 8.86 -9.07
C CYS A 126 17.59 10.13 -8.90
N ALA A 127 17.14 10.38 -7.68
CA ALA A 127 16.31 11.52 -7.33
C ALA A 127 17.12 12.62 -6.61
N PRO A 128 16.83 13.90 -6.86
CA PRO A 128 17.41 14.98 -6.06
C PRO A 128 16.84 14.97 -4.64
N SER A 129 17.64 15.36 -3.65
CA SER A 129 17.27 15.33 -2.21
C SER A 129 15.98 16.09 -1.88
N LYS A 130 15.59 17.09 -2.70
CA LYS A 130 14.31 17.80 -2.54
C LYS A 130 13.09 16.88 -2.62
N LEU A 131 13.18 15.74 -3.31
CA LEU A 131 12.11 14.75 -3.38
C LEU A 131 11.96 13.94 -2.09
N LEU A 132 12.86 14.06 -1.10
CA LEU A 132 12.72 13.41 0.20
C LEU A 132 11.76 14.14 1.15
N ALA A 133 11.29 15.34 0.78
CA ALA A 133 10.34 16.09 1.58
C ALA A 133 9.10 15.24 1.94
N SER A 134 8.70 15.27 3.20
CA SER A 134 7.58 14.50 3.77
C SER A 134 7.74 12.97 3.78
N LEU A 135 8.90 12.43 3.40
CA LEU A 135 9.23 11.02 3.63
C LEU A 135 9.78 10.82 5.06
N PRO A 136 9.77 9.57 5.60
CA PRO A 136 10.32 9.27 6.92
C PRO A 136 11.80 9.66 7.04
N ARG A 137 12.24 9.96 8.27
CA ARG A 137 13.65 10.21 8.53
C ARG A 137 14.48 8.96 8.25
N GLY A 138 15.63 9.13 7.60
CA GLY A 138 16.48 8.01 7.17
C GLY A 138 16.01 7.33 5.88
N SER A 139 14.87 7.73 5.30
CA SER A 139 14.49 7.29 3.96
C SER A 139 15.25 8.08 2.89
N THR A 140 15.81 7.36 1.93
CA THR A 140 16.50 7.94 0.76
C THR A 140 15.67 7.87 -0.51
N GLY A 141 14.48 7.28 -0.45
CA GLY A 141 13.52 7.28 -1.55
C GLY A 141 12.36 6.32 -1.38
N VAL A 142 11.90 5.74 -2.50
CA VAL A 142 10.69 4.91 -2.57
C VAL A 142 10.97 3.61 -3.32
N ALA A 143 10.49 2.51 -2.76
CA ALA A 143 10.36 1.22 -3.40
C ALA A 143 8.94 1.11 -3.98
N GLY A 144 8.79 1.42 -5.26
CA GLY A 144 7.56 1.16 -5.99
C GLY A 144 7.29 -0.33 -6.08
N LEU A 145 6.08 -0.76 -5.67
CA LEU A 145 5.66 -2.16 -5.69
C LEU A 145 4.54 -2.44 -6.69
N ALA A 146 4.17 -1.46 -7.53
CA ALA A 146 3.09 -1.60 -8.51
C ALA A 146 3.36 -2.70 -9.57
N ASP A 147 2.34 -3.07 -10.34
CA ASP A 147 2.47 -4.02 -11.46
C ASP A 147 3.14 -3.33 -12.66
N SER A 148 4.47 -3.14 -12.57
CA SER A 148 5.30 -2.48 -13.58
C SER A 148 6.68 -3.13 -13.65
N GLY A 149 7.28 -3.15 -14.84
CA GLY A 149 8.54 -3.86 -15.11
C GLY A 149 9.77 -3.33 -14.36
N LEU A 150 9.72 -2.11 -13.82
CA LEU A 150 10.78 -1.53 -12.98
C LEU A 150 10.36 -1.32 -11.52
N ALA A 151 9.22 -1.86 -11.09
CA ALA A 151 8.88 -1.98 -9.68
C ALA A 151 9.76 -3.05 -9.00
N LEU A 152 9.95 -2.92 -7.68
CA LEU A 152 10.81 -3.81 -6.92
C LEU A 152 10.44 -5.31 -7.05
N PRO A 153 9.15 -5.72 -7.03
CA PRO A 153 8.78 -7.13 -7.19
C PRO A 153 9.24 -7.73 -8.52
N ALA A 154 9.04 -7.02 -9.63
CA ALA A 154 9.44 -7.48 -10.97
C ALA A 154 10.97 -7.55 -11.13
N GLN A 155 11.69 -6.58 -10.54
CA GLN A 155 13.15 -6.58 -10.54
C GLN A 155 13.73 -7.71 -9.69
N VAL A 156 13.14 -8.00 -8.52
CA VAL A 156 13.55 -9.15 -7.70
C VAL A 156 13.23 -10.46 -8.43
N ALA A 157 12.06 -10.59 -9.04
CA ALA A 157 11.65 -11.76 -9.80
C ALA A 157 12.67 -12.11 -10.90
N SER A 158 13.04 -11.12 -11.72
CA SER A 158 14.02 -11.32 -12.79
C SER A 158 15.44 -11.60 -12.26
N ALA A 159 15.91 -10.84 -11.26
CA ALA A 159 17.27 -10.98 -10.75
C ALA A 159 17.50 -12.26 -9.92
N GLN A 160 16.49 -12.71 -9.17
CA GLN A 160 16.57 -13.91 -8.31
C GLN A 160 15.95 -15.16 -8.94
N LYS A 161 15.34 -15.04 -10.13
CA LYS A 161 14.64 -16.14 -10.81
C LYS A 161 13.54 -16.75 -9.93
N VAL A 162 12.71 -15.87 -9.39
CA VAL A 162 11.54 -16.16 -8.53
C VAL A 162 10.28 -15.55 -9.17
N ALA A 163 9.11 -15.83 -8.61
CA ALA A 163 7.85 -15.38 -9.20
C ALA A 163 7.70 -13.84 -9.14
N ASN A 164 7.01 -13.25 -10.14
CA ASN A 164 6.54 -11.87 -10.05
C ASN A 164 5.33 -11.80 -9.10
N ARG A 165 5.64 -11.89 -7.80
CA ARG A 165 4.70 -12.01 -6.70
C ARG A 165 5.34 -11.44 -5.45
N PHE A 166 4.57 -10.75 -4.61
CA PHE A 166 5.06 -10.29 -3.32
C PHE A 166 4.01 -10.39 -2.22
N LEU A 167 4.48 -10.51 -0.99
CA LEU A 167 3.66 -10.56 0.21
C LEU A 167 3.94 -9.34 1.06
N LEU A 168 2.89 -8.75 1.61
CA LEU A 168 2.96 -7.72 2.66
C LEU A 168 2.20 -8.18 3.89
N CYS A 169 2.81 -7.95 5.05
CA CYS A 169 2.14 -7.94 6.33
C CYS A 169 2.54 -6.64 7.04
N LEU A 170 1.68 -5.62 6.93
CA LEU A 170 1.98 -4.28 7.46
C LEU A 170 1.76 -4.26 8.99
N PRO A 171 2.72 -3.76 9.77
CA PRO A 171 2.60 -3.75 11.22
C PRO A 171 1.84 -2.52 11.71
N THR A 172 1.07 -2.68 12.79
CA THR A 172 0.60 -1.55 13.61
C THR A 172 1.75 -0.93 14.42
N GLY A 173 2.75 -1.75 14.79
CA GLY A 173 4.01 -1.40 15.44
C GLY A 173 4.98 -2.58 15.43
N GLY A 174 6.26 -2.37 15.74
CA GLY A 174 7.29 -3.41 15.58
C GLY A 174 7.63 -3.67 14.10
N LEU A 175 8.17 -4.87 13.81
CA LEU A 175 8.62 -5.24 12.46
C LEU A 175 7.59 -6.12 11.74
N GLY A 176 6.93 -5.58 10.74
CA GLY A 176 6.14 -6.36 9.78
C GLY A 176 7.02 -7.04 8.74
N VAL A 177 6.38 -7.56 7.68
CA VAL A 177 7.02 -8.46 6.72
C VAL A 177 6.77 -8.03 5.28
N ALA A 178 7.81 -8.02 4.47
CA ALA A 178 7.73 -8.00 3.02
C ALA A 178 8.53 -9.18 2.44
N ILE A 179 7.90 -10.00 1.59
CA ILE A 179 8.56 -11.11 0.89
C ILE A 179 8.36 -10.93 -0.62
N PHE A 180 9.43 -10.95 -1.40
CA PHE A 180 9.41 -10.81 -2.85
C PHE A 180 9.84 -12.11 -3.50
N GLY A 181 9.01 -12.68 -4.37
CA GLY A 181 9.32 -13.92 -5.10
C GLY A 181 8.34 -15.08 -4.90
N GLY A 182 7.26 -14.89 -4.13
CA GLY A 182 6.29 -15.94 -3.84
C GLY A 182 6.82 -16.98 -2.85
N GLY A 183 6.62 -18.27 -3.17
CA GLY A 183 6.91 -19.39 -2.28
C GLY A 183 5.77 -19.75 -1.32
N PRO A 184 6.03 -20.63 -0.33
CA PRO A 184 5.07 -20.95 0.72
C PRO A 184 4.69 -19.70 1.52
N LEU A 185 3.38 -19.56 1.81
CA LEU A 185 2.91 -18.45 2.63
C LEU A 185 3.39 -18.64 4.09
N PRO A 186 3.86 -17.58 4.76
CA PRO A 186 4.16 -17.60 6.19
C PRO A 186 2.90 -17.90 7.00
N TRP A 187 3.10 -18.39 8.21
CA TRP A 187 2.02 -18.66 9.18
C TRP A 187 0.88 -19.51 8.61
N PRO A 188 1.14 -20.76 8.21
CA PRO A 188 0.13 -21.63 7.60
C PRO A 188 -1.13 -21.75 8.47
N GLN A 189 -1.01 -21.67 9.81
CA GLN A 189 -2.15 -21.68 10.72
C GLN A 189 -3.14 -20.52 10.52
N PHE A 190 -2.74 -19.44 9.84
CA PHE A 190 -3.58 -18.29 9.50
C PHE A 190 -3.78 -18.12 7.99
N THR A 191 -2.96 -18.76 7.16
CA THR A 191 -2.95 -18.55 5.69
C THR A 191 -3.37 -19.77 4.87
N GLN A 192 -3.56 -20.94 5.49
CA GLN A 192 -3.98 -22.17 4.80
C GLN A 192 -5.33 -22.03 4.07
N SER A 193 -6.24 -21.24 4.63
CA SER A 193 -7.56 -20.94 4.05
C SER A 193 -7.66 -19.49 3.56
N MET A 194 -6.54 -18.91 3.08
CA MET A 194 -6.51 -17.55 2.55
C MET A 194 -7.51 -17.39 1.41
N ASP A 195 -8.34 -16.34 1.52
CA ASP A 195 -9.27 -15.93 0.48
C ASP A 195 -8.53 -15.21 -0.65
N TYR A 196 -9.05 -15.33 -1.88
CA TYR A 196 -8.48 -14.66 -3.05
C TYR A 196 -9.54 -13.87 -3.81
N THR A 197 -9.16 -12.70 -4.29
CA THR A 197 -9.95 -11.88 -5.22
C THR A 197 -9.13 -11.54 -6.47
N PRO A 198 -9.73 -11.41 -7.66
CA PRO A 198 -8.98 -11.04 -8.87
C PRO A 198 -8.34 -9.66 -8.77
N LEU A 199 -7.08 -9.57 -9.21
CA LEU A 199 -6.44 -8.29 -9.51
C LEU A 199 -6.89 -7.80 -10.88
N VAL A 200 -7.32 -6.55 -10.95
CA VAL A 200 -7.87 -5.93 -12.16
C VAL A 200 -6.87 -4.92 -12.70
N ALA A 201 -6.38 -5.15 -13.92
CA ALA A 201 -5.57 -4.16 -14.62
C ALA A 201 -6.46 -3.00 -15.11
N LYS A 202 -6.00 -1.76 -14.92
CA LYS A 202 -6.64 -0.55 -15.48
C LYS A 202 -5.71 0.12 -16.48
N GLY A 203 -6.25 0.44 -17.66
CA GLY A 203 -5.49 1.14 -18.70
C GLY A 203 -4.88 2.44 -18.17
N GLY A 204 -3.57 2.61 -18.36
CA GLY A 204 -2.84 3.80 -17.91
C GLY A 204 -2.49 3.82 -16.40
N SER A 205 -2.75 2.76 -15.64
CA SER A 205 -2.37 2.66 -14.23
C SER A 205 -1.60 1.37 -13.94
N PRO A 206 -0.47 1.43 -13.20
CA PRO A 206 0.24 0.24 -12.73
C PRO A 206 -0.30 -0.26 -11.39
N ALA A 207 -1.24 0.46 -10.76
CA ALA A 207 -1.68 0.17 -9.40
C ALA A 207 -2.51 -1.11 -9.31
N HIS A 208 -2.59 -1.67 -8.11
CA HIS A 208 -3.38 -2.85 -7.82
C HIS A 208 -4.83 -2.47 -7.57
N TYR A 209 -5.73 -2.99 -8.41
CA TYR A 209 -7.17 -2.83 -8.23
C TYR A 209 -7.84 -4.17 -7.95
N ILE A 210 -8.89 -4.12 -7.14
CA ILE A 210 -9.82 -5.23 -6.90
C ILE A 210 -11.26 -4.74 -7.11
N SER A 211 -12.18 -5.68 -7.15
CA SER A 211 -13.61 -5.41 -7.35
C SER A 211 -14.40 -5.67 -6.07
N LEU A 212 -15.45 -4.88 -5.89
CA LEU A 212 -16.29 -4.91 -4.68
C LEU A 212 -17.75 -4.98 -5.09
N LYS A 213 -18.49 -5.93 -4.51
CA LYS A 213 -19.92 -6.13 -4.76
C LYS A 213 -20.81 -5.30 -3.85
N SER A 214 -20.43 -5.17 -2.59
CA SER A 214 -21.17 -4.38 -1.61
C SER A 214 -20.32 -3.91 -0.44
N ILE A 215 -20.69 -2.77 0.13
CA ILE A 215 -20.17 -2.29 1.41
C ILE A 215 -21.22 -2.55 2.47
N LYS A 216 -20.82 -3.06 3.62
CA LYS A 216 -21.67 -3.31 4.78
C LYS A 216 -21.15 -2.51 5.97
N VAL A 217 -22.06 -1.91 6.72
CA VAL A 217 -21.81 -1.40 8.07
C VAL A 217 -22.59 -2.29 9.03
N GLU A 218 -21.88 -2.95 9.94
CA GLU A 218 -22.38 -4.12 10.66
C GLU A 218 -22.97 -5.14 9.66
N ASN A 219 -24.23 -5.53 9.86
CA ASN A 219 -24.95 -6.45 8.99
C ASN A 219 -25.80 -5.75 7.92
N THR A 220 -25.70 -4.41 7.80
CA THR A 220 -26.55 -3.63 6.88
C THR A 220 -25.77 -3.18 5.65
N ARG A 221 -26.29 -3.50 4.46
CA ARG A 221 -25.72 -3.05 3.19
C ARG A 221 -25.88 -1.54 3.05
N VAL A 222 -24.79 -0.84 2.73
CA VAL A 222 -24.82 0.59 2.42
C VAL A 222 -25.51 0.79 1.06
N PRO A 223 -26.47 1.72 0.93
CA PRO A 223 -27.23 1.93 -0.30
C PRO A 223 -26.39 2.71 -1.33
N VAL A 224 -25.46 2.02 -1.97
CA VAL A 224 -24.67 2.54 -3.11
C VAL A 224 -25.13 1.88 -4.40
N SER A 225 -25.20 2.65 -5.48
CA SER A 225 -25.58 2.09 -6.78
C SER A 225 -24.55 1.05 -7.25
N GLU A 226 -24.99 -0.02 -7.93
CA GLU A 226 -24.06 -1.02 -8.46
C GLU A 226 -23.06 -0.41 -9.46
N ARG A 227 -23.48 0.62 -10.20
CA ARG A 227 -22.59 1.40 -11.09
C ARG A 227 -21.49 2.14 -10.33
N ALA A 228 -21.73 2.53 -9.08
CA ALA A 228 -20.72 3.17 -8.25
C ALA A 228 -19.57 2.21 -7.93
N LEU A 229 -19.88 0.92 -7.75
CA LEU A 229 -18.94 -0.15 -7.40
C LEU A 229 -18.55 -0.97 -8.64
N ALA A 230 -18.03 -0.29 -9.66
CA ALA A 230 -17.59 -0.93 -10.90
C ALA A 230 -16.38 -1.87 -10.70
N THR A 231 -16.15 -2.75 -11.68
CA THR A 231 -14.98 -3.64 -11.74
C THR A 231 -13.67 -2.84 -11.61
N GLY A 232 -12.76 -3.28 -10.75
CA GLY A 232 -11.54 -2.54 -10.43
C GLY A 232 -11.80 -1.20 -9.72
N GLY A 233 -12.95 -1.07 -9.04
CA GLY A 233 -13.37 0.13 -8.34
C GLY A 233 -12.64 0.38 -7.01
N VAL A 234 -11.86 -0.59 -6.52
CA VAL A 234 -11.08 -0.46 -5.29
C VAL A 234 -9.59 -0.47 -5.61
N MET A 235 -8.84 0.55 -5.19
CA MET A 235 -7.39 0.61 -5.33
C MET A 235 -6.72 0.36 -3.97
N LEU A 236 -5.57 -0.33 -3.96
CA LEU A 236 -4.75 -0.48 -2.75
C LEU A 236 -3.66 0.60 -2.71
N SER A 237 -3.43 1.19 -1.54
CA SER A 237 -2.45 2.26 -1.37
C SER A 237 -1.78 2.27 0.00
N THR A 238 -0.47 2.44 0.02
CA THR A 238 0.34 2.65 1.23
C THR A 238 0.71 4.12 1.44
N ARG A 239 0.09 5.04 0.69
CA ARG A 239 0.41 6.48 0.70
C ARG A 239 -0.26 7.23 1.84
N LEU A 240 -1.39 6.71 2.30
CA LEU A 240 -2.22 7.28 3.35
C LEU A 240 -2.62 6.16 4.33
N PRO A 241 -2.77 6.45 5.62
CA PRO A 241 -3.20 5.44 6.60
C PRO A 241 -4.73 5.21 6.58
N TYR A 242 -5.51 6.07 5.93
CA TYR A 242 -6.96 6.03 5.91
C TYR A 242 -7.52 5.76 4.51
N VAL A 243 -8.79 5.37 4.45
CA VAL A 243 -9.53 5.13 3.22
C VAL A 243 -9.93 6.46 2.57
N LEU A 244 -9.79 6.55 1.25
CA LEU A 244 -10.46 7.57 0.46
C LEU A 244 -11.70 6.98 -0.21
N LEU A 245 -12.84 7.66 -0.10
CA LEU A 245 -14.09 7.27 -0.75
C LEU A 245 -14.53 8.34 -1.74
N ARG A 246 -14.94 7.93 -2.95
CA ARG A 246 -15.59 8.83 -3.90
C ARG A 246 -16.92 9.30 -3.32
N ARG A 247 -17.32 10.54 -3.61
CA ARG A 247 -18.45 11.22 -2.96
C ARG A 247 -19.77 10.42 -2.95
N ASP A 248 -20.10 9.74 -4.05
CA ASP A 248 -21.28 8.87 -4.20
C ASP A 248 -21.27 7.62 -3.31
N VAL A 249 -20.09 7.23 -2.81
CA VAL A 249 -19.93 6.16 -1.82
C VAL A 249 -19.78 6.72 -0.41
N TYR A 250 -19.06 7.85 -0.27
CA TYR A 250 -18.74 8.47 1.01
C TYR A 250 -19.99 8.87 1.80
N ARG A 251 -20.94 9.57 1.17
CA ARG A 251 -22.12 10.11 1.88
C ARG A 251 -23.04 9.00 2.41
N PRO A 252 -23.48 8.01 1.59
CA PRO A 252 -24.23 6.86 2.11
C PRO A 252 -23.49 6.07 3.18
N PHE A 253 -22.17 5.94 3.06
CA PHE A 253 -21.34 5.24 4.04
C PHE A 253 -21.32 5.97 5.39
N VAL A 254 -21.07 7.28 5.40
CA VAL A 254 -21.05 8.11 6.62
C VAL A 254 -22.39 8.06 7.33
N ASP A 255 -23.49 8.17 6.59
CA ASP A 255 -24.84 8.09 7.17
C ASP A 255 -25.09 6.72 7.83
N ALA A 256 -24.70 5.63 7.16
CA ALA A 256 -24.81 4.29 7.72
C ALA A 256 -23.93 4.09 8.96
N PHE A 257 -22.67 4.56 8.91
CA PHE A 257 -21.71 4.43 10.00
C PHE A 257 -22.13 5.21 11.24
N THR A 258 -22.50 6.47 11.08
CA THR A 258 -22.93 7.33 12.19
C THR A 258 -24.24 6.84 12.82
N LYS A 259 -25.20 6.40 12.01
CA LYS A 259 -26.44 5.78 12.49
C LYS A 259 -26.17 4.51 13.29
N ALA A 260 -25.29 3.64 12.80
CA ALA A 260 -24.92 2.41 13.50
C ALA A 260 -24.19 2.71 14.82
N LEU A 261 -23.25 3.67 14.82
CA LEU A 261 -22.51 4.08 16.01
C LEU A 261 -23.44 4.66 17.09
N ALA A 262 -24.38 5.53 16.70
CA ALA A 262 -25.35 6.11 17.62
C ALA A 262 -26.30 5.07 18.25
N ALA A 263 -26.50 3.91 17.60
CA ALA A 263 -27.33 2.83 18.09
C ALA A 263 -26.59 1.84 19.02
N GLN A 264 -25.25 1.88 19.07
CA GLN A 264 -24.46 0.94 19.88
C GLN A 264 -24.72 0.96 21.40
N PRO A 265 -25.20 2.05 22.03
CA PRO A 265 -25.59 2.01 23.44
C PRO A 265 -26.65 0.96 23.76
N ALA A 266 -27.49 0.57 22.79
CA ALA A 266 -28.42 -0.55 22.94
C ALA A 266 -27.72 -1.90 23.17
N ASN A 267 -26.44 -2.01 22.81
CA ASN A 267 -25.59 -3.20 22.97
C ASN A 267 -24.57 -3.04 24.11
N GLY A 268 -24.72 -2.04 24.99
CA GLY A 268 -23.85 -1.82 26.15
C GLY A 268 -22.58 -1.00 25.86
N ALA A 269 -22.42 -0.46 24.66
CA ALA A 269 -21.32 0.47 24.36
C ALA A 269 -21.60 1.86 24.96
N PRO A 270 -20.56 2.65 25.30
CA PRO A 270 -20.75 4.05 25.68
C PRO A 270 -21.36 4.88 24.54
N VAL A 271 -22.06 5.96 24.90
CA VAL A 271 -22.57 6.92 23.91
C VAL A 271 -21.41 7.71 23.31
N ALA A 272 -21.14 7.49 22.02
CA ALA A 272 -20.08 8.18 21.30
C ALA A 272 -20.36 9.69 21.22
N ARG A 273 -19.40 10.51 21.67
CA ARG A 273 -19.50 11.97 21.66
C ARG A 273 -18.63 12.56 20.56
N ALA A 274 -19.28 13.11 19.53
CA ALA A 274 -18.58 13.82 18.46
C ALA A 274 -17.82 15.04 19.01
N VAL A 275 -16.67 15.32 18.43
CA VAL A 275 -15.82 16.49 18.72
C VAL A 275 -15.48 17.23 17.44
N LYS A 276 -14.86 18.41 17.57
CA LYS A 276 -14.44 19.21 16.41
C LYS A 276 -13.58 18.35 15.46
N PRO A 277 -13.93 18.29 14.15
CA PRO A 277 -13.15 17.53 13.18
C PRO A 277 -11.69 17.99 13.12
N VAL A 278 -10.79 17.04 12.90
CA VAL A 278 -9.35 17.29 12.72
C VAL A 278 -9.02 16.93 11.28
N ALA A 279 -8.54 17.91 10.51
CA ALA A 279 -8.21 17.67 9.11
C ALA A 279 -7.21 16.51 8.98
N PRO A 280 -7.39 15.62 7.99
CA PRO A 280 -8.35 15.68 6.88
C PRO A 280 -9.73 15.04 7.17
N PHE A 281 -10.01 14.62 8.40
CA PHE A 281 -11.19 13.85 8.76
C PHE A 281 -12.43 14.73 9.03
N GLU A 282 -13.61 14.27 8.63
CA GLU A 282 -14.90 14.94 8.93
C GLU A 282 -15.54 14.45 10.24
N LEU A 283 -15.29 13.21 10.65
CA LEU A 283 -15.93 12.59 11.82
C LEU A 283 -14.88 12.24 12.87
N CYS A 284 -14.93 12.93 13.99
CA CYS A 284 -14.04 12.70 15.12
C CYS A 284 -14.82 12.62 16.43
N TYR A 285 -14.35 11.80 17.34
CA TYR A 285 -15.00 11.50 18.62
C TYR A 285 -14.01 11.62 19.78
N ASP A 286 -14.54 11.94 20.97
CA ASP A 286 -13.75 11.86 22.21
C ASP A 286 -13.47 10.38 22.51
N THR A 287 -12.20 10.01 22.65
CA THR A 287 -11.79 8.63 22.92
C THR A 287 -12.32 8.12 24.26
N LYS A 288 -12.59 9.00 25.23
CA LYS A 288 -13.23 8.63 26.52
C LYS A 288 -14.69 8.21 26.37
N SER A 289 -15.32 8.57 25.25
CA SER A 289 -16.70 8.21 24.92
C SER A 289 -16.80 7.00 23.98
N LEU A 290 -15.66 6.41 23.60
CA LEU A 290 -15.61 5.19 22.82
C LEU A 290 -15.21 4.03 23.74
N GLY A 291 -16.01 2.97 23.73
CA GLY A 291 -15.59 1.71 24.35
C GLY A 291 -14.47 1.05 23.55
N ASN A 292 -13.85 0.00 24.09
CA ASN A 292 -12.89 -0.84 23.37
C ASN A 292 -13.32 -2.31 23.43
N ASN A 293 -13.01 -3.05 22.37
CA ASN A 293 -13.11 -4.50 22.30
C ASN A 293 -11.82 -5.08 21.70
N LEU A 294 -11.76 -6.40 21.46
CA LEU A 294 -10.56 -7.06 20.93
C LEU A 294 -10.16 -6.56 19.52
N GLY A 295 -11.11 -5.99 18.80
CA GLY A 295 -10.94 -5.36 17.48
C GLY A 295 -10.58 -3.88 17.52
N GLY A 296 -10.27 -3.30 18.69
CA GLY A 296 -9.92 -1.88 18.86
C GLY A 296 -11.07 -1.07 19.45
N TYR A 297 -11.22 0.19 19.02
CA TYR A 297 -12.39 0.99 19.37
C TYR A 297 -13.68 0.23 19.06
N TRP A 298 -14.61 0.24 19.99
CA TRP A 298 -15.94 -0.34 19.82
C TRP A 298 -16.77 0.63 18.99
N VAL A 299 -16.62 0.50 17.67
CA VAL A 299 -17.32 1.24 16.62
C VAL A 299 -17.89 0.24 15.60
N PRO A 300 -18.79 0.66 14.70
CA PRO A 300 -19.36 -0.25 13.73
C PRO A 300 -18.31 -0.98 12.90
N ASN A 301 -18.44 -2.31 12.80
CA ASN A 301 -17.62 -3.09 11.87
C ASN A 301 -17.97 -2.70 10.43
N VAL A 302 -16.98 -2.68 9.55
CA VAL A 302 -17.17 -2.39 8.12
C VAL A 302 -16.70 -3.59 7.30
N GLY A 303 -17.58 -4.13 6.47
CA GLY A 303 -17.27 -5.23 5.57
C GLY A 303 -17.27 -4.77 4.12
N LEU A 304 -16.23 -5.15 3.37
CA LEU A 304 -16.19 -4.99 1.92
C LEU A 304 -16.32 -6.36 1.28
N ALA A 305 -17.48 -6.65 0.69
CA ALA A 305 -17.69 -7.90 -0.02
C ALA A 305 -16.96 -7.84 -1.36
N VAL A 306 -15.82 -8.52 -1.45
CA VAL A 306 -14.99 -8.53 -2.66
C VAL A 306 -15.43 -9.63 -3.62
N ASP A 307 -15.03 -9.51 -4.89
CA ASP A 307 -15.19 -10.62 -5.82
C ASP A 307 -14.44 -11.86 -5.31
N GLY A 308 -15.04 -13.04 -5.46
CA GLY A 308 -14.58 -14.28 -4.80
C GLY A 308 -15.48 -14.74 -3.66
N GLY A 309 -16.33 -13.84 -3.12
CA GLY A 309 -17.37 -14.21 -2.13
C GLY A 309 -16.99 -14.00 -0.67
N SER A 310 -15.77 -13.53 -0.41
CA SER A 310 -15.25 -13.28 0.93
C SER A 310 -15.34 -11.78 1.29
N ASP A 311 -15.41 -11.47 2.58
CA ASP A 311 -15.53 -10.10 3.08
C ASP A 311 -14.16 -9.62 3.62
N TRP A 312 -13.66 -8.50 3.11
CA TRP A 312 -12.57 -7.76 3.76
C TRP A 312 -13.15 -7.02 4.96
N ALA A 313 -13.03 -7.64 6.14
CA ALA A 313 -13.62 -7.14 7.38
C ALA A 313 -12.67 -6.16 8.10
N MET A 314 -13.21 -5.00 8.48
CA MET A 314 -12.52 -3.94 9.23
C MET A 314 -13.20 -3.72 10.58
N THR A 315 -12.38 -3.59 11.62
CA THR A 315 -12.82 -3.27 12.99
C THR A 315 -12.30 -1.88 13.39
N GLY A 316 -12.51 -1.46 14.64
CA GLY A 316 -12.00 -0.19 15.16
C GLY A 316 -10.51 0.06 14.94
N LYS A 317 -9.67 -0.98 14.97
CA LYS A 317 -8.22 -0.90 14.64
C LYS A 317 -7.95 -0.38 13.22
N ASN A 318 -8.86 -0.66 12.29
CA ASN A 318 -8.71 -0.31 10.87
C ASN A 318 -9.56 0.92 10.49
N SER A 319 -10.68 1.14 11.18
CA SER A 319 -11.68 2.17 10.87
C SER A 319 -11.56 3.44 11.69
N MET A 320 -10.66 3.49 12.68
CA MET A 320 -10.41 4.67 13.52
C MET A 320 -8.91 4.99 13.58
N VAL A 321 -8.58 6.28 13.59
CA VAL A 321 -7.20 6.79 13.72
C VAL A 321 -7.12 7.74 14.91
N ASP A 322 -6.18 7.49 15.82
CA ASP A 322 -5.83 8.45 16.87
C ASP A 322 -5.06 9.63 16.26
N VAL A 323 -5.67 10.82 16.28
CA VAL A 323 -5.11 12.01 15.61
C VAL A 323 -4.41 12.97 16.58
N LYS A 324 -4.83 12.96 17.84
CA LYS A 324 -4.22 13.71 18.96
C LYS A 324 -4.75 13.15 20.28
N PRO A 325 -4.13 13.47 21.43
CA PRO A 325 -4.61 13.01 22.73
C PRO A 325 -6.10 13.32 22.94
N GLY A 326 -6.89 12.28 23.25
CA GLY A 326 -8.32 12.41 23.50
C GLY A 326 -9.20 12.53 22.24
N THR A 327 -8.67 12.36 21.03
CA THR A 327 -9.47 12.42 19.80
C THR A 327 -9.08 11.32 18.82
N ALA A 328 -10.07 10.49 18.47
CA ALA A 328 -9.97 9.53 17.38
C ALA A 328 -10.95 9.91 16.27
N CYS A 329 -10.53 9.75 15.01
CA CYS A 329 -11.33 10.07 13.84
C CYS A 329 -11.61 8.83 13.00
N VAL A 330 -12.77 8.81 12.34
CA VAL A 330 -13.16 7.75 11.42
C VAL A 330 -12.21 7.77 10.22
N ALA A 331 -11.59 6.64 9.91
CA ALA A 331 -10.55 6.45 8.90
C ALA A 331 -11.10 6.41 7.47
N PHE A 332 -12.17 7.15 7.18
CA PHE A 332 -12.79 7.26 5.87
C PHE A 332 -12.93 8.75 5.53
N VAL A 333 -12.33 9.17 4.44
CA VAL A 333 -12.23 10.56 4.01
C VAL A 333 -12.78 10.71 2.59
N GLU A 334 -13.52 11.79 2.32
CA GLU A 334 -14.02 12.06 0.98
C GLU A 334 -12.89 12.45 0.03
N MET A 335 -12.89 11.90 -1.18
CA MET A 335 -12.01 12.33 -2.26
C MET A 335 -12.32 13.77 -2.67
N LYS A 336 -11.30 14.64 -2.65
CA LYS A 336 -11.41 16.00 -3.17
C LYS A 336 -11.01 16.04 -4.65
N GLY A 337 -11.68 16.90 -5.43
CA GLY A 337 -11.38 17.09 -6.85
C GLY A 337 -11.83 15.94 -7.77
N VAL A 338 -12.69 15.04 -7.27
CA VAL A 338 -13.29 13.94 -8.03
C VAL A 338 -14.81 14.08 -7.92
N GLU A 339 -15.49 14.16 -9.07
CA GLU A 339 -16.94 14.24 -9.11
C GLU A 339 -17.61 12.95 -8.64
N ALA A 340 -18.81 13.08 -8.08
CA ALA A 340 -19.62 11.92 -7.68
C ALA A 340 -19.94 11.05 -8.91
N GLY A 341 -19.67 9.75 -8.82
CA GLY A 341 -19.91 8.82 -9.92
C GLY A 341 -18.90 8.87 -11.08
N ASP A 342 -17.79 9.61 -10.97
CA ASP A 342 -16.73 9.57 -11.99
C ASP A 342 -16.07 8.17 -12.02
N GLY A 343 -16.44 7.39 -13.03
CA GLY A 343 -15.96 6.01 -13.24
C GLY A 343 -14.47 5.88 -13.57
N ARG A 344 -13.79 6.99 -13.87
CA ARG A 344 -12.33 6.98 -14.08
C ARG A 344 -11.57 6.88 -12.76
N ALA A 345 -12.13 7.47 -11.69
CA ALA A 345 -11.58 7.38 -10.36
C ALA A 345 -12.04 6.08 -9.67
N PRO A 346 -11.21 5.50 -8.78
CA PRO A 346 -11.67 4.42 -7.91
C PRO A 346 -12.80 4.93 -7.00
N ALA A 347 -13.74 4.05 -6.70
CA ALA A 347 -14.78 4.29 -5.71
C ALA A 347 -14.21 4.28 -4.28
N VAL A 348 -13.21 3.42 -4.05
CA VAL A 348 -12.53 3.20 -2.77
C VAL A 348 -11.02 3.14 -2.99
N ILE A 349 -10.24 3.83 -2.17
CA ILE A 349 -8.80 3.60 -2.05
C ILE A 349 -8.54 3.12 -0.62
N LEU A 350 -8.16 1.85 -0.45
CA LEU A 350 -7.78 1.30 0.84
C LEU A 350 -6.37 1.78 1.20
N GLY A 351 -6.25 2.34 2.40
CA GLY A 351 -5.01 2.85 2.96
C GLY A 351 -4.26 1.82 3.80
N GLY A 352 -3.15 2.27 4.38
CA GLY A 352 -2.26 1.47 5.20
C GLY A 352 -2.93 0.79 6.39
N ALA A 353 -3.69 1.52 7.22
CA ALA A 353 -4.30 0.94 8.42
C ALA A 353 -5.37 -0.12 8.11
N GLN A 354 -5.92 -0.12 6.90
CA GLN A 354 -6.87 -1.14 6.46
C GLN A 354 -6.17 -2.42 5.96
N MET A 355 -4.87 -2.33 5.66
CA MET A 355 -3.98 -3.43 5.30
C MET A 355 -3.10 -3.90 6.47
N GLU A 356 -3.09 -3.18 7.59
CA GLU A 356 -2.39 -3.56 8.82
C GLU A 356 -2.98 -4.83 9.43
N ASP A 357 -2.11 -5.73 9.88
CA ASP A 357 -2.46 -7.06 10.41
C ASP A 357 -3.26 -7.94 9.44
N PHE A 358 -3.08 -7.71 8.14
CA PHE A 358 -3.43 -8.65 7.08
C PHE A 358 -2.18 -9.25 6.46
N VAL A 359 -2.21 -10.55 6.18
CA VAL A 359 -1.29 -11.16 5.22
C VAL A 359 -1.87 -10.97 3.83
N LEU A 360 -1.20 -10.15 3.02
CA LEU A 360 -1.61 -9.81 1.67
C LEU A 360 -0.64 -10.41 0.66
N ASP A 361 -1.16 -11.20 -0.26
CA ASP A 361 -0.41 -11.92 -1.27
C ASP A 361 -0.73 -11.41 -2.68
N PHE A 362 0.12 -10.56 -3.21
CA PHE A 362 -0.01 -9.94 -4.52
C PHE A 362 0.62 -10.84 -5.58
N ASP A 363 -0.20 -11.64 -6.25
CA ASP A 363 0.22 -12.60 -7.28
C ASP A 363 -0.12 -12.02 -8.67
N MET A 364 0.85 -11.33 -9.28
CA MET A 364 0.69 -10.71 -10.61
C MET A 364 0.69 -11.76 -11.73
N GLU A 365 1.30 -12.93 -11.51
CA GLU A 365 1.29 -14.04 -12.46
C GLU A 365 -0.10 -14.67 -12.57
N LYS A 366 -0.74 -14.94 -11.43
CA LYS A 366 -2.12 -15.47 -11.38
C LYS A 366 -3.19 -14.38 -11.37
N LYS A 367 -2.79 -13.11 -11.40
CA LYS A 367 -3.65 -11.91 -11.39
C LYS A 367 -4.69 -11.97 -10.26
N ARG A 368 -4.22 -12.21 -9.03
CA ARG A 368 -5.08 -12.31 -7.85
C ARG A 368 -4.38 -11.76 -6.60
N LEU A 369 -5.19 -11.27 -5.69
CA LEU A 369 -4.79 -10.83 -4.36
C LEU A 369 -5.31 -11.84 -3.35
N GLY A 370 -4.41 -12.51 -2.65
CA GLY A 370 -4.73 -13.25 -1.44
C GLY A 370 -4.80 -12.30 -0.25
N PHE A 371 -5.77 -12.48 0.63
CA PHE A 371 -5.88 -11.69 1.86
C PHE A 371 -6.32 -12.57 3.01
N SER A 372 -5.60 -12.51 4.13
CA SER A 372 -5.97 -13.16 5.37
C SER A 372 -5.82 -12.20 6.54
N ARG A 373 -6.92 -11.94 7.24
CA ARG A 373 -6.93 -11.11 8.44
C ARG A 373 -6.35 -11.91 9.61
N LEU A 374 -5.31 -11.39 10.25
CA LEU A 374 -4.74 -12.05 11.42
C LEU A 374 -5.70 -11.99 12.62
N PRO A 375 -5.77 -13.05 13.43
CA PRO A 375 -6.55 -13.04 14.67
C PRO A 375 -6.05 -11.98 15.66
N GLN A 376 -6.96 -11.47 16.49
CA GLN A 376 -6.69 -10.36 17.43
C GLN A 376 -5.54 -10.57 18.45
N PHE A 377 -5.13 -11.83 18.68
CA PHE A 377 -4.04 -12.20 19.60
C PHE A 377 -2.66 -12.25 18.93
N THR A 378 -2.57 -11.99 17.62
CA THR A 378 -1.32 -11.89 16.87
C THR A 378 -1.37 -10.69 15.94
N GLY A 379 -0.25 -10.38 15.29
CA GLY A 379 -0.16 -9.34 14.28
C GLY A 379 1.04 -9.58 13.38
N CYS A 380 1.26 -8.67 12.43
CA CYS A 380 2.37 -8.79 11.48
C CYS A 380 3.74 -8.73 12.16
N SER A 381 3.82 -8.16 13.36
CA SER A 381 5.03 -8.07 14.18
C SER A 381 5.49 -9.41 14.80
N SER A 382 4.68 -10.47 14.68
CA SER A 382 4.99 -11.79 15.25
C SER A 382 5.94 -12.62 14.39
N PHE A 383 6.43 -12.09 13.25
CA PHE A 383 7.37 -12.82 12.40
C PHE A 383 8.73 -12.99 13.08
N ASN A 384 9.34 -14.17 12.93
CA ASN A 384 10.64 -14.43 13.51
C ASN A 384 11.77 -14.07 12.53
N PHE A 385 12.45 -12.94 12.81
CA PHE A 385 13.62 -12.50 12.05
C PHE A 385 14.96 -13.08 12.56
N ALA A 386 14.97 -14.01 13.52
CA ALA A 386 16.18 -14.72 13.91
C ALA A 386 16.57 -15.75 12.83
N ARG A 387 17.85 -15.76 12.44
CA ARG A 387 18.41 -16.77 11.54
C ARG A 387 18.42 -18.14 12.21
N SER A 388 18.30 -19.19 11.42
CA SER A 388 18.70 -20.53 11.84
C SER A 388 20.20 -20.54 12.11
N THR A 389 20.58 -20.87 13.34
CA THR A 389 21.97 -21.17 13.72
C THR A 389 22.50 -22.38 12.95
#